data_AF-A0A0B5CEX2-F1
#
_entry.id   AF-A0A0B5CEX2-F1
#
_cell.length_a   1.000
_cell.length_b   1.000
_cell.length_c   1.000
_cell.angle_alpha   90.00
_cell.angle_beta   90.00
_cell.angle_gamma   90.00
#
_symmetry.space_group_name_H-M   'P 1'
#
loop_
_entity.id
_entity.type
_entity.pdbx_description
1 polymer ?
#
loop_
_entity_poly.entity_id
_entity_poly.type
_entity_poly.pdbx_seq_one_letter_code
_entity_poly.pdbx_strand_id
1 'polypeptide(L)' 'MNPETEAQIADLLLWRDHDARHLLEAAAKKHNVKMEAAAELLAWARQVRRKGDKYGGMKQKLDKIFEQQDLWGK' A
#
# COMPACT_ATOMS: atom_id res chain seq x y z
N MET A 1 -8.85 6.93 4.51
CA MET A 1 -8.41 5.51 4.37
C MET A 1 -9.63 4.59 4.41
N ASN A 2 -9.68 3.58 3.54
CA ASN A 2 -10.83 2.67 3.45
C ASN A 2 -10.82 1.64 4.61
N PRO A 3 -11.96 1.34 5.27
CA PRO A 3 -12.01 0.44 6.42
C PRO A 3 -11.56 -0.99 6.11
N GLU A 4 -11.76 -1.44 4.87
CA GLU A 4 -11.27 -2.75 4.41
C GLU A 4 -9.74 -2.81 4.36
N THR A 5 -9.09 -1.72 3.93
CA THR A 5 -7.62 -1.61 3.92
C THR A 5 -7.08 -1.65 5.34
N GLU A 6 -7.72 -0.93 6.26
CA GLU A 6 -7.34 -0.90 7.67
C GLU A 6 -7.43 -2.30 8.30
N ALA A 7 -8.52 -3.03 8.05
CA ALA A 7 -8.66 -4.40 8.53
C ALA A 7 -7.59 -5.36 7.98
N GLN A 8 -7.08 -5.14 6.76
CA GLN A 8 -6.02 -5.97 6.18
C GLN A 8 -4.65 -5.71 6.79
N ILE A 9 -4.38 -4.49 7.26
CA ILE A 9 -3.06 -4.06 7.74
C ILE A 9 -3.00 -3.85 9.25
N ALA A 10 -4.12 -3.81 9.97
CA ALA A 10 -4.18 -3.59 11.42
C ALA A 10 -3.38 -4.63 12.24
N ASP A 11 -3.24 -5.83 11.70
CA ASP A 11 -2.43 -6.91 12.30
C ASP A 11 -0.93 -6.81 11.97
N LEU A 12 -0.53 -5.99 10.98
CA LEU A 12 0.88 -5.81 10.66
C LEU A 12 1.58 -5.03 11.78
N LEU A 13 2.79 -5.49 12.14
CA LEU A 13 3.66 -4.78 13.08
C LEU A 13 3.90 -3.33 12.62
N LEU A 14 4.05 -3.12 11.30
CA LEU A 14 4.16 -1.81 10.66
C LEU A 14 3.00 -0.83 10.96
N TRP A 15 1.85 -1.34 11.39
CA TRP A 15 0.67 -0.52 11.70
C TRP A 15 0.33 -0.50 13.19
N ARG A 16 0.61 -1.59 13.90
CA ARG A 16 0.30 -1.76 15.32
C ARG A 16 1.37 -1.15 16.24
N ASP A 17 2.63 -1.20 15.82
CA ASP A 17 3.75 -0.64 16.57
C ASP A 17 4.01 0.82 16.15
N HIS A 18 4.13 1.70 17.14
CA HIS A 18 4.23 3.14 16.91
C HIS A 18 5.57 3.52 16.25
N ASP A 19 6.67 2.89 16.66
CA ASP A 19 7.99 3.09 16.06
C ASP A 19 8.03 2.57 14.61
N ALA A 20 7.46 1.39 14.37
CA ALA A 20 7.36 0.83 13.02
C ALA A 20 6.49 1.70 12.09
N ARG A 21 5.40 2.28 12.62
CA ARG A 21 4.55 3.23 11.89
C ARG A 21 5.30 4.51 11.56
N HIS A 22 6.10 5.03 12.49
CA HIS A 22 6.97 6.18 12.22
C HIS A 22 7.99 5.91 11.11
N LEU A 23 8.56 4.70 11.03
CA LEU A 23 9.46 4.33 9.94
C LEU A 23 8.72 4.30 8.59
N LEU A 24 7.48 3.79 8.57
CA LEU A 24 6.65 3.79 7.38
C LEU A 24 6.30 5.22 6.94
N GLU A 25 5.93 6.10 7.87
CA GLU A 25 5.65 7.51 7.59
C GLU A 25 6.89 8.25 7.10
N ALA A 26 8.06 8.00 7.69
CA ALA A 26 9.32 8.58 7.26
C ALA A 26 9.69 8.14 5.83
N ALA A 27 9.49 6.86 5.51
CA ALA A 27 9.70 6.33 4.16
C ALA A 27 8.69 6.93 3.16
N ALA A 28 7.41 6.98 3.52
CA ALA A 28 6.37 7.57 2.69
C ALA A 28 6.68 9.05 2.39
N LYS A 29 7.05 9.83 3.41
CA LYS A 29 7.46 11.23 3.27
C LYS A 29 8.70 11.39 2.40
N LYS A 30 9.72 10.54 2.58
CA LYS A 30 10.96 10.57 1.79
C LYS A 30 10.69 10.36 0.30
N HIS A 31 9.71 9.52 -0.04
CA HIS A 31 9.34 9.23 -1.42
C HIS A 31 8.14 10.05 -1.94
N ASN A 32 7.69 11.05 -1.18
CA ASN A 32 6.51 11.87 -1.48
C ASN A 32 5.24 11.05 -1.75
N VAL A 33 5.11 9.92 -1.05
CA VAL A 33 3.96 9.03 -1.11
C VAL A 33 3.01 9.38 0.03
N LYS A 34 1.71 9.53 -0.28
CA LYS A 34 0.67 9.71 0.75
C LYS A 34 0.62 8.46 1.65
N MET A 35 0.48 8.65 2.96
CA MET A 35 0.39 7.52 3.90
C MET A 35 -0.76 6.56 3.56
N GLU A 36 -1.87 7.09 3.04
CA GLU A 36 -3.01 6.29 2.57
C GLU A 36 -2.63 5.38 1.40
N ALA A 37 -1.87 5.88 0.42
CA ALA A 37 -1.38 5.10 -0.70
C ALA A 37 -0.39 4.01 -0.23
N ALA A 38 0.49 4.33 0.73
CA ALA A 38 1.38 3.35 1.33
C ALA A 38 0.61 2.22 2.06
N ALA A 39 -0.47 2.58 2.74
CA ALA A 39 -1.35 1.64 3.44
C ALA A 39 -2.10 0.71 2.45
N GLU A 40 -2.63 1.28 1.36
CA GLU A 40 -3.29 0.53 0.29
C GLU A 40 -2.32 -0.38 -0.47
N LEU A 41 -1.08 0.07 -0.69
CA LEU A 41 0.00 -0.75 -1.25
C LEU A 41 0.30 -1.97 -0.36
N LEU A 42 0.43 -1.76 0.94
CA LEU A 42 0.67 -2.84 1.91
C LEU A 42 -0.49 -3.85 1.94
N ALA A 43 -1.74 -3.36 1.95
CA ALA A 43 -2.92 -4.22 1.91
C ALA A 43 -2.95 -5.06 0.63
N TRP A 44 -2.67 -4.46 -0.52
CA TRP A 44 -2.60 -5.17 -1.80
C TRP A 44 -1.46 -6.18 -1.85
N ALA A 45 -0.24 -5.81 -1.44
CA ALA A 45 0.90 -6.72 -1.39
C ALA A 45 0.60 -7.96 -0.50
N ARG A 46 -0.09 -7.76 0.62
CA ARG A 46 -0.56 -8.85 1.49
C ARG A 46 -1.60 -9.73 0.80
N GLN A 47 -2.54 -9.15 0.06
CA GLN A 47 -3.52 -9.91 -0.72
C GLN A 47 -2.87 -10.73 -1.84
N VAL A 48 -1.94 -10.15 -2.61
CA VAL A 48 -1.17 -10.85 -3.66
C VAL A 48 -0.38 -12.01 -3.07
N ARG A 49 0.30 -11.80 -1.93
CA ARG A 49 1.06 -12.86 -1.27
C ARG A 49 0.18 -14.02 -0.79
N ARG A 50 -1.06 -13.74 -0.36
CA ARG A 50 -1.99 -14.75 0.17
C ARG A 50 -2.78 -15.49 -0.90
N LYS A 51 -3.20 -14.80 -1.97
CA LYS A 51 -4.16 -15.31 -2.96
C LYS A 51 -3.59 -15.43 -4.37
N GLY A 52 -2.33 -15.04 -4.58
CA GLY A 52 -1.74 -14.83 -5.89
C GLY A 52 -2.23 -13.53 -6.54
N ASP A 53 -1.62 -13.13 -7.67
CA ASP A 53 -2.08 -11.99 -8.47
C ASP A 53 -3.34 -12.37 -9.28
N LYS A 54 -4.45 -12.62 -8.57
CA LYS A 54 -5.75 -12.96 -9.20
C LYS A 54 -6.52 -11.76 -9.73
N TYR A 55 -6.04 -10.54 -9.46
CA TYR A 55 -6.74 -9.28 -9.73
C TYR A 55 -6.19 -8.51 -10.95
N GLY A 56 -5.67 -9.22 -11.95
CA GLY A 56 -5.62 -8.70 -13.32
C GLY A 56 -4.60 -7.59 -13.59
N GLY A 57 -3.49 -7.54 -12.86
CA GLY A 57 -2.32 -6.76 -13.25
C GLY A 57 -1.88 -5.74 -12.21
N MET A 58 -0.74 -6.05 -11.58
CA MET A 58 0.06 -5.16 -10.72
C MET A 58 0.07 -3.69 -11.18
N LYS A 59 0.22 -3.44 -12.49
CA LYS A 59 0.24 -2.08 -13.04
C LYS A 59 -1.04 -1.30 -12.75
N GLN A 60 -2.21 -1.81 -13.17
CA GLN A 60 -3.51 -1.15 -12.98
C GLN A 60 -3.83 -0.88 -11.51
N LYS A 61 -3.45 -1.82 -10.63
CA LYS A 61 -3.71 -1.66 -9.20
C LYS A 61 -2.80 -0.60 -8.58
N LEU A 62 -1.54 -0.54 -8.99
CA LEU A 62 -0.60 0.49 -8.55
C LEU A 62 -0.96 1.87 -9.13
N ASP A 63 -1.37 1.97 -10.40
CA ASP A 63 -1.90 3.21 -10.98
C ASP A 63 -3.07 3.75 -10.16
N LYS A 64 -3.96 2.86 -9.71
CA LYS A 64 -5.08 3.23 -8.83
C LYS A 64 -4.62 3.66 -7.43
N ILE A 65 -3.68 2.94 -6.81
CA ILE A 65 -3.19 3.23 -5.44
C ILE A 65 -2.46 4.58 -5.39
N PHE A 66 -1.68 4.87 -6.41
CA PHE A 66 -0.91 6.11 -6.50
C PHE A 66 -1.67 7.24 -7.21
N GLU A 67 -2.90 6.97 -7.69
CA GLU A 67 -3.72 7.91 -8.47
C GLU A 67 -2.98 8.51 -9.70
N GLN A 68 -1.98 7.79 -10.22
CA GLN A 68 -1.17 8.21 -11.36
C GLN A 68 -1.38 7.21 -12.49
N GLN A 69 -1.69 7.69 -13.70
CA GLN A 69 -1.95 6.82 -14.86
C GLN A 69 -0.70 6.56 -15.73
N ASP A 70 0.42 7.23 -15.43
CA ASP A 70 1.64 7.21 -16.26
C ASP A 70 2.86 6.68 -15.48
N LEU A 71 2.65 5.87 -14.44
CA LEU A 71 3.76 5.32 -13.64
C LEU A 71 4.67 4.38 -14.44
N TRP A 72 4.17 3.87 -15.56
CA TRP A 72 4.76 2.76 -16.29
C TRP A 72 5.33 3.14 -17.64
N GLY A 73 5.71 4.42 -17.83
CA GLY A 73 6.36 5.00 -19.01
C GLY A 73 6.60 4.04 -20.18
N LYS A 74 5.98 4.35 -21.33
CA LYS A 74 5.95 3.56 -22.59
C LYS A 74 7.10 2.58 -22.82
#